data_AF-A0AAE6ND00-F1
#
_entry.id   AF-A0AAE6ND00-F1
#
_cell.length_a   1.000
_cell.length_b   1.000
_cell.length_c   1.000
_cell.angle_alpha   90.00
_cell.angle_beta   90.00
_cell.angle_gamma   90.00
#
_symmetry.space_group_name_H-M   'P 1'
#
loop_
_entity.id
_entity.type
_entity.pdbx_description
1 polymer ?
#
loop_
_entity_poly.entity_id
_entity_poly.type
_entity_poly.pdbx_seq_one_letter_code
_entity_poly.pdbx_strand_id
1 'polypeptide(L)'
;MYRRPERTTVTRSTQLRTPTTAPSPATALSRTTAPSRTAAQSAAAPTQPVVTATGILDVGNERQDGFLRAEGYRASSHDVRVPAALIRAAGLRTGDFVVGVCDRPRLLARVETVNGHRPGAVRGRPHFRDLTPLHPRHRIRLESPTGGPAPRIVDLLTPIGKGQRGLIVAPPKTGKTVLLQQLAAAVAENHPECRLMVVLIDERPEEVTEMRRSVRGEVLASTFDRPAKEHIALAELAVERAKRLVEHGQDVVILLDSLTRLCRAHNNAAASGGRTLSGGVDAAALHGPKRLFGAARLAEEGGSLTLLATALVETGSRADDYFFEELKSTGNMELRLDRVLAGKRVYPAVNAVASGTRREELLLTPAELAATRRLRRALRTGDGPAHLQSLLEKVRRTPDNATLLRQLQHTAPGV
;
A
#
# COMPACT_ATOMS: atom_id res chain seq x y z
N MET A 1 -58.25 -28.73 -28.14
CA MET A 1 -59.00 -29.35 -27.02
C MET A 1 -58.92 -28.37 -25.84
N TYR A 2 -59.95 -28.04 -25.05
CA TYR A 2 -60.79 -28.90 -24.19
C TYR A 2 -59.93 -29.71 -23.19
N ARG A 3 -60.25 -29.83 -21.88
CA ARG A 3 -61.55 -29.61 -21.18
C ARG A 3 -61.37 -29.23 -19.69
N ARG A 4 -62.23 -28.34 -19.19
CA ARG A 4 -62.64 -28.13 -17.77
C ARG A 4 -64.10 -28.65 -17.65
N PRO A 5 -64.76 -28.68 -16.47
CA PRO A 5 -64.43 -29.26 -15.16
C PRO A 5 -65.57 -30.17 -14.63
N GLU A 6 -65.48 -30.71 -13.40
CA GLU A 6 -66.63 -31.15 -12.58
C GLU A 6 -66.42 -30.65 -11.12
N ARG A 7 -67.38 -30.21 -10.28
CA ARG A 7 -68.85 -30.43 -10.02
C ARG A 7 -69.13 -31.52 -8.96
N THR A 8 -70.00 -31.33 -7.94
CA THR A 8 -70.73 -30.11 -7.46
C THR A 8 -70.47 -29.78 -5.96
N THR A 9 -71.30 -29.93 -4.89
CA THR A 9 -72.70 -30.38 -4.70
C THR A 9 -73.27 -29.91 -3.33
N VAL A 10 -74.35 -29.10 -3.32
CA VAL A 10 -75.56 -29.02 -2.41
C VAL A 10 -75.38 -29.25 -0.88
N THR A 11 -75.88 -28.40 0.05
CA THR A 11 -77.30 -28.42 0.54
C THR A 11 -77.78 -27.16 1.30
N ARG A 12 -79.09 -26.90 1.16
CA ARG A 12 -80.09 -26.06 1.90
C ARG A 12 -80.09 -26.21 3.44
N SER A 13 -80.81 -25.43 4.29
CA SER A 13 -81.53 -24.13 4.20
C SER A 13 -82.08 -23.68 5.59
N THR A 14 -82.62 -22.44 5.70
CA THR A 14 -83.60 -21.95 6.74
C THR A 14 -83.10 -21.88 8.20
N GLN A 15 -83.60 -21.07 9.17
CA GLN A 15 -84.79 -20.20 9.37
C GLN A 15 -84.35 -18.80 9.94
N LEU A 16 -84.95 -17.61 9.72
CA LEU A 16 -86.32 -17.05 9.89
C LEU A 16 -86.55 -16.33 11.26
N ARG A 17 -86.48 -14.97 11.31
CA ARG A 17 -87.38 -14.03 12.05
C ARG A 17 -86.95 -12.55 12.03
N THR A 18 -87.94 -11.66 12.19
CA THR A 18 -87.94 -10.17 12.33
C THR A 18 -88.88 -9.82 13.52
N PRO A 19 -89.35 -8.57 13.83
CA PRO A 19 -89.15 -7.21 13.25
C PRO A 19 -89.01 -6.04 14.29
N THR A 20 -89.20 -4.78 13.83
CA THR A 20 -89.51 -3.54 14.63
C THR A 20 -88.38 -2.94 15.50
N THR A 21 -88.32 -1.63 15.84
CA THR A 21 -89.36 -0.56 15.87
C THR A 21 -88.76 0.85 15.56
N ALA A 22 -89.61 1.84 15.24
CA ALA A 22 -89.34 3.29 15.28
C ALA A 22 -90.45 3.97 16.15
N PRO A 23 -90.32 5.24 16.65
CA PRO A 23 -90.58 6.41 15.78
C PRO A 23 -90.00 7.80 16.18
N SER A 24 -90.16 8.77 15.26
CA SER A 24 -90.44 10.22 15.45
C SER A 24 -89.39 11.26 15.95
N PRO A 25 -89.60 12.58 15.67
CA PRO A 25 -88.58 13.64 15.82
C PRO A 25 -88.97 14.84 16.72
N ALA A 26 -87.99 15.66 17.14
CA ALA A 26 -88.24 17.00 17.71
C ALA A 26 -87.08 18.03 17.53
N THR A 27 -87.41 19.09 16.79
CA THR A 27 -86.98 20.51 16.80
C THR A 27 -85.85 21.03 17.73
N ALA A 28 -84.83 21.64 17.09
CA ALA A 28 -84.01 22.82 17.46
C ALA A 28 -83.30 22.95 18.84
N LEU A 29 -81.99 23.27 18.79
CA LEU A 29 -81.47 24.62 19.10
C LEU A 29 -80.00 24.80 18.67
N SER A 30 -79.61 26.02 18.33
CA SER A 30 -78.30 26.35 17.73
C SER A 30 -77.18 26.49 18.77
N ARG A 31 -75.97 25.97 18.49
CA ARG A 31 -74.73 26.44 19.12
C ARG A 31 -73.50 26.26 18.24
N THR A 32 -72.67 27.29 18.19
CA THR A 32 -71.50 27.46 17.30
C THR A 32 -70.33 26.54 17.67
N THR A 33 -69.61 26.00 16.67
CA THR A 33 -68.20 25.60 16.82
C THR A 33 -67.48 25.55 15.46
N ALA A 34 -66.14 25.53 15.47
CA ALA A 34 -65.27 25.75 14.32
C ALA A 34 -65.26 24.61 13.27
N PRO A 35 -64.86 24.89 12.00
CA PRO A 35 -64.79 23.88 10.95
C PRO A 35 -63.78 22.74 11.22
N SER A 36 -64.04 21.62 10.56
CA SER A 36 -63.34 20.34 10.73
C SER A 36 -61.84 20.38 10.46
N ARG A 37 -61.08 19.55 11.21
CA ARG A 37 -59.67 19.23 10.94
C ARG A 37 -59.48 18.74 9.51
N THR A 38 -58.86 19.55 8.66
CA THR A 38 -58.25 19.09 7.40
C THR A 38 -57.17 18.04 7.72
N ALA A 39 -57.02 17.01 6.88
CA ALA A 39 -56.05 15.95 7.10
C ALA A 39 -54.62 16.50 7.19
N ALA A 40 -53.91 16.20 8.28
CA ALA A 40 -52.49 16.48 8.40
C ALA A 40 -51.72 15.56 7.44
N GLN A 41 -51.42 16.05 6.24
CA GLN A 41 -50.47 15.41 5.36
C GLN A 41 -49.14 15.26 6.11
N SER A 42 -48.65 14.03 6.24
CA SER A 42 -47.32 13.78 6.78
C SER A 42 -46.32 14.40 5.81
N ALA A 43 -45.78 15.57 6.17
CA ALA A 43 -44.72 16.20 5.42
C ALA A 43 -43.51 15.27 5.46
N ALA A 44 -43.27 14.55 4.36
CA ALA A 44 -42.10 13.70 4.22
C ALA A 44 -40.85 14.56 4.48
N ALA A 45 -40.09 14.21 5.52
CA ALA A 45 -38.88 14.93 5.85
C ALA A 45 -37.97 15.00 4.61
N PRO A 46 -37.38 16.16 4.27
CA PRO A 46 -36.62 16.30 3.04
C PRO A 46 -35.50 15.27 3.03
N THR A 47 -35.56 14.35 2.06
CA THR A 47 -34.58 13.28 1.90
C THR A 47 -33.23 13.92 1.63
N GLN A 48 -32.38 14.00 2.66
CA GLN A 48 -31.05 14.56 2.54
C GLN A 48 -30.29 13.78 1.46
N PRO A 49 -29.54 14.47 0.57
CA PRO A 49 -28.81 13.80 -0.50
C PRO A 49 -27.84 12.79 0.12
N VAL A 50 -27.96 11.52 -0.26
CA VAL A 50 -27.14 10.43 0.28
C VAL A 50 -25.71 10.60 -0.22
N VAL A 51 -24.86 11.27 0.58
CA VAL A 51 -23.47 11.52 0.21
C VAL A 51 -22.67 10.23 0.32
N THR A 52 -22.12 9.78 -0.81
CA THR A 52 -21.17 8.66 -0.82
C THR A 52 -19.81 9.14 -0.32
N ALA A 53 -19.21 8.39 0.58
CA ALA A 53 -17.88 8.61 1.13
C ALA A 53 -16.92 7.50 0.72
N THR A 54 -15.69 7.87 0.37
CA THR A 54 -14.61 6.94 0.01
C THR A 54 -13.32 7.38 0.67
N GLY A 55 -12.50 6.44 1.16
CA GLY A 55 -11.19 6.75 1.72
C GLY A 55 -10.55 5.57 2.44
N ILE A 56 -9.34 5.79 2.95
CA ILE A 56 -8.62 4.80 3.75
C ILE A 56 -8.96 5.00 5.22
N LEU A 57 -9.46 3.96 5.90
CA LEU A 57 -9.74 4.03 7.32
C LEU A 57 -8.46 4.17 8.13
N ASP A 58 -8.41 5.20 8.97
CA ASP A 58 -7.45 5.38 10.04
C ASP A 58 -8.21 5.43 11.37
N VAL A 59 -7.86 4.54 12.31
CA VAL A 59 -8.54 4.39 13.61
C VAL A 59 -7.77 5.10 14.74
N GLY A 60 -6.56 5.59 14.47
CA GLY A 60 -5.64 6.01 15.54
C GLY A 60 -5.34 4.88 16.53
N ASN A 61 -4.92 5.24 17.75
CA ASN A 61 -4.36 4.29 18.72
C ASN A 61 -5.28 3.96 19.92
N GLU A 62 -6.46 4.57 20.05
CA GLU A 62 -7.16 4.65 21.36
C GLU A 62 -8.58 4.03 21.41
N ARG A 63 -8.92 3.11 20.49
CA ARG A 63 -10.27 2.47 20.39
C ARG A 63 -11.44 3.45 20.16
N GLN A 64 -11.14 4.70 19.80
CA GLN A 64 -12.10 5.76 19.49
C GLN A 64 -12.72 5.58 18.09
N ASP A 65 -13.50 6.56 17.64
CA ASP A 65 -13.96 6.64 16.26
C ASP A 65 -12.77 6.84 15.30
N GLY A 66 -12.86 6.25 14.11
CA GLY A 66 -11.86 6.44 13.05
C GLY A 66 -12.25 7.54 12.07
N PHE A 67 -11.41 7.74 11.06
CA PHE A 67 -11.61 8.67 9.95
C PHE A 67 -11.28 7.98 8.62
N LEU A 68 -12.11 8.16 7.61
CA LEU A 68 -11.73 7.86 6.23
C LEU A 68 -10.87 9.02 5.73
N ARG A 69 -9.56 8.76 5.55
CA ARG A 69 -8.63 9.69 4.92
C ARG A 69 -8.98 9.79 3.44
N ALA A 70 -9.53 10.93 3.04
CA ALA A 70 -9.99 11.16 1.67
C ALA A 70 -8.83 11.56 0.73
N GLU A 71 -7.84 12.30 1.26
CA GLU A 71 -6.84 13.01 0.44
C GLU A 71 -5.41 12.51 0.69
N GLY A 72 -4.99 11.51 -0.10
CA GLY A 72 -3.59 11.07 -0.12
C GLY A 72 -3.08 10.54 1.22
N TYR A 73 -3.96 9.90 2.01
CA TYR A 73 -3.67 9.19 3.26
C TYR A 73 -3.21 10.11 4.41
N ARG A 74 -3.46 11.42 4.29
CA ARG A 74 -3.19 12.42 5.34
C ARG A 74 -4.51 12.85 5.99
N ALA A 75 -4.43 13.42 7.19
CA ALA A 75 -5.57 14.08 7.81
C ALA A 75 -5.98 15.32 7.00
N SER A 76 -7.26 15.46 6.71
CA SER A 76 -7.82 16.55 5.91
C SER A 76 -9.17 17.04 6.49
N SER A 77 -9.54 18.28 6.19
CA SER A 77 -10.88 18.80 6.47
C SER A 77 -11.99 18.05 5.71
N HIS A 78 -11.65 17.28 4.67
CA HIS A 78 -12.57 16.47 3.88
C HIS A 78 -12.79 15.05 4.46
N ASP A 79 -12.07 14.67 5.51
CA ASP A 79 -12.17 13.34 6.11
C ASP A 79 -13.56 13.06 6.71
N VAL A 80 -13.98 11.79 6.63
CA VAL A 80 -15.29 11.34 7.11
C VAL A 80 -15.13 10.50 8.38
N ARG A 81 -15.74 10.93 9.48
CA ARG A 81 -15.72 10.22 10.77
C ARG A 81 -16.46 8.90 10.67
N VAL A 82 -15.89 7.83 11.21
CA VAL A 82 -16.44 6.47 11.21
C VAL A 82 -16.66 6.03 12.66
N PRO A 83 -17.92 5.88 13.12
CA PRO A 83 -18.21 5.46 14.48
C PRO A 83 -17.54 4.14 14.87
N ALA A 84 -16.96 4.06 16.07
CA ALA A 84 -16.30 2.86 16.57
C ALA A 84 -17.23 1.64 16.63
N ALA A 85 -18.54 1.87 16.78
CA ALA A 85 -19.57 0.84 16.65
C ALA A 85 -19.65 0.27 15.22
N LEU A 86 -19.56 1.12 14.19
CA LEU A 86 -19.57 0.72 12.77
C LEU A 86 -18.27 0.01 12.38
N ILE A 87 -17.12 0.47 12.90
CA ILE A 87 -15.81 -0.20 12.75
C ILE A 87 -15.89 -1.65 13.26
N ARG A 88 -16.41 -1.85 14.48
CA ARG A 88 -16.62 -3.18 15.07
C ARG A 88 -17.66 -4.00 14.30
N ALA A 89 -18.78 -3.40 13.91
CA ALA A 89 -19.87 -4.10 13.22
C ALA A 89 -19.51 -4.57 11.80
N ALA A 90 -18.65 -3.84 11.08
CA ALA A 90 -18.18 -4.20 9.74
C ALA A 90 -16.82 -4.94 9.72
N GLY A 91 -16.15 -5.12 10.87
CA GLY A 91 -14.86 -5.82 10.95
C GLY A 91 -13.70 -5.04 10.30
N LEU A 92 -13.77 -3.71 10.36
CA LEU A 92 -12.81 -2.82 9.71
C LEU A 92 -11.50 -2.72 10.50
N ARG A 93 -10.41 -2.47 9.78
CA ARG A 93 -9.06 -2.25 10.31
C ARG A 93 -8.42 -1.03 9.65
N THR A 94 -7.46 -0.41 10.32
CA THR A 94 -6.62 0.65 9.74
C THR A 94 -6.06 0.19 8.38
N GLY A 95 -6.04 1.07 7.38
CA GLY A 95 -5.62 0.74 6.01
C GLY A 95 -6.71 0.11 5.12
N ASP A 96 -7.91 -0.18 5.64
CA ASP A 96 -9.01 -0.65 4.78
C ASP A 96 -9.51 0.49 3.89
N PHE A 97 -9.65 0.24 2.59
CA PHE A 97 -10.35 1.17 1.69
C PHE A 97 -11.84 0.94 1.83
N VAL A 98 -12.56 1.96 2.30
CA VAL A 98 -13.98 1.88 2.62
C VAL A 98 -14.75 2.73 1.63
N VAL A 99 -15.81 2.15 1.06
CA VAL A 99 -16.88 2.88 0.37
C VAL A 99 -18.14 2.74 1.20
N GLY A 100 -18.86 3.83 1.40
CA GLY A 100 -20.12 3.82 2.13
C GLY A 100 -20.90 5.11 1.98
N VAL A 101 -21.98 5.24 2.74
CA VAL A 101 -22.88 6.39 2.70
C VAL A 101 -22.99 7.10 4.04
N CYS A 102 -23.13 8.42 3.98
CA CYS A 102 -23.28 9.31 5.12
C CYS A 102 -24.76 9.67 5.34
N ASP A 103 -25.22 9.66 6.59
CA ASP A 103 -26.53 10.19 7.00
C ASP A 103 -26.48 11.70 7.27
N ARG A 104 -25.28 12.21 7.61
CA ARG A 104 -24.98 13.59 7.98
C ARG A 104 -23.62 14.01 7.39
N PRO A 105 -23.37 15.32 7.21
CA PRO A 105 -22.08 15.81 6.71
C PRO A 105 -20.89 15.23 7.47
N ARG A 106 -19.98 14.55 6.74
CA ARG A 106 -18.74 13.94 7.25
C ARG A 106 -18.91 12.89 8.37
N LEU A 107 -20.05 12.19 8.43
CA LEU A 107 -20.24 11.03 9.30
C LEU A 107 -20.72 9.81 8.52
N LEU A 108 -19.97 8.70 8.58
CA LEU A 108 -20.33 7.46 7.90
C LEU A 108 -21.42 6.71 8.65
N ALA A 109 -22.56 6.47 7.99
CA ALA A 109 -23.70 5.76 8.55
C ALA A 109 -23.73 4.27 8.19
N ARG A 110 -23.34 3.93 6.95
CA ARG A 110 -23.32 2.55 6.44
C ARG A 110 -22.11 2.30 5.56
N VAL A 111 -21.44 1.16 5.77
CA VAL A 111 -20.41 0.64 4.86
C VAL A 111 -21.07 -0.18 3.76
N GLU A 112 -20.64 0.02 2.51
CA GLU A 112 -21.14 -0.68 1.34
C GLU A 112 -20.10 -1.64 0.74
N THR A 113 -18.83 -1.23 0.67
CA THR A 113 -17.71 -2.14 0.39
C THR A 113 -16.49 -1.85 1.27
N VAL A 114 -15.67 -2.88 1.45
CA VAL A 114 -14.36 -2.81 2.10
C VAL A 114 -13.38 -3.55 1.18
N ASN A 115 -12.36 -2.83 0.70
CA ASN A 115 -11.40 -3.31 -0.31
C ASN A 115 -12.06 -3.85 -1.59
N GLY A 116 -13.23 -3.30 -1.97
CA GLY A 116 -14.03 -3.77 -3.12
C GLY A 116 -14.95 -4.96 -2.83
N HIS A 117 -14.85 -5.59 -1.66
CA HIS A 117 -15.69 -6.71 -1.25
C HIS A 117 -16.86 -6.26 -0.36
N ARG A 118 -17.96 -7.02 -0.32
CA ARG A 118 -19.08 -6.78 0.61
C ARG A 118 -18.61 -7.01 2.07
N PRO A 119 -19.01 -6.18 3.06
CA PRO A 119 -18.51 -6.28 4.44
C PRO A 119 -18.60 -7.66 5.09
N GLY A 120 -19.64 -8.45 4.78
CA GLY A 120 -19.80 -9.81 5.30
C GLY A 120 -18.65 -10.76 4.92
N ALA A 121 -18.12 -10.66 3.69
CA ALA A 121 -17.01 -11.48 3.22
C ALA A 121 -15.67 -11.10 3.87
N VAL A 122 -15.57 -9.87 4.38
CA VAL A 122 -14.31 -9.26 4.88
C VAL A 122 -14.06 -9.59 6.35
N ARG A 123 -15.07 -10.14 7.05
CA ARG A 123 -14.99 -10.62 8.45
C ARG A 123 -14.16 -11.90 8.62
N GLY A 124 -14.07 -12.75 7.60
CA GLY A 124 -13.38 -14.05 7.67
C GLY A 124 -11.94 -14.08 7.15
N ARG A 125 -11.43 -12.96 6.62
CA ARG A 125 -10.04 -12.86 6.11
C ARG A 125 -9.03 -12.90 7.28
N PRO A 126 -7.82 -13.47 7.09
CA PRO A 126 -6.80 -13.54 8.14
C PRO A 126 -6.36 -12.17 8.66
N HIS A 127 -5.60 -12.14 9.77
CA HIS A 127 -4.75 -11.00 10.07
C HIS A 127 -3.38 -11.19 9.45
N PHE A 128 -2.84 -10.11 8.88
CA PHE A 128 -1.49 -10.08 8.32
C PHE A 128 -0.44 -10.60 9.29
N ARG A 129 -0.62 -10.37 10.61
CA ARG A 129 0.32 -10.84 11.65
C ARG A 129 0.42 -12.37 11.67
N ASP A 130 -0.69 -13.07 11.42
CA ASP A 130 -0.85 -14.52 11.56
C ASP A 130 -0.41 -15.29 10.30
N LEU A 131 -0.26 -14.61 9.16
CA LEU A 131 0.22 -15.18 7.90
C LEU A 131 1.66 -15.72 8.02
N THR A 132 1.92 -16.91 7.49
CA THR A 132 3.22 -17.59 7.55
C THR A 132 4.26 -16.86 6.69
N PRO A 133 5.37 -16.35 7.27
CA PRO A 133 6.37 -15.59 6.54
C PRO A 133 7.35 -16.49 5.76
N LEU A 134 7.39 -16.34 4.44
CA LEU A 134 8.32 -17.07 3.58
C LEU A 134 9.45 -16.18 3.02
N HIS A 135 10.54 -16.83 2.59
CA HIS A 135 11.48 -16.22 1.65
C HIS A 135 10.81 -16.00 0.29
N PRO A 136 11.10 -14.90 -0.44
CA PRO A 136 10.63 -14.70 -1.80
C PRO A 136 11.02 -15.87 -2.73
N ARG A 137 10.04 -16.39 -3.48
CA ARG A 137 10.21 -17.47 -4.49
C ARG A 137 9.83 -17.04 -5.91
N HIS A 138 9.11 -15.93 -6.05
CA HIS A 138 8.70 -15.39 -7.35
C HIS A 138 9.47 -14.10 -7.62
N ARG A 139 10.25 -14.06 -8.71
CA ARG A 139 11.05 -12.88 -9.08
C ARG A 139 10.19 -11.78 -9.67
N ILE A 140 10.43 -10.55 -9.24
CA ILE A 140 10.03 -9.33 -9.93
C ILE A 140 11.14 -9.05 -10.93
N ARG A 141 10.90 -9.29 -12.22
CA ARG A 141 11.87 -9.01 -13.29
C ARG A 141 11.70 -7.56 -13.72
N LEU A 142 12.80 -6.83 -13.81
CA LEU A 142 12.86 -5.39 -14.00
C LEU A 142 13.36 -5.02 -15.41
N GLU A 143 14.15 -5.89 -16.02
CA GLU A 143 14.48 -5.81 -17.45
C GLU A 143 13.22 -5.74 -18.32
N SER A 144 13.16 -4.70 -19.16
CA SER A 144 12.11 -4.44 -20.14
C SER A 144 12.75 -4.01 -21.47
N PRO A 145 12.15 -4.31 -22.64
CA PRO A 145 12.61 -3.80 -23.94
C PRO A 145 12.60 -2.27 -24.05
N THR A 146 11.75 -1.57 -23.27
CA THR A 146 11.71 -0.10 -23.23
C THR A 146 12.53 0.48 -22.07
N GLY A 147 13.04 -0.39 -21.20
CA GLY A 147 13.71 -0.04 -19.94
C GLY A 147 15.16 0.45 -20.10
N GLY A 148 15.58 1.28 -19.15
CA GLY A 148 16.97 1.75 -19.05
C GLY A 148 17.96 0.67 -18.58
N PRO A 149 19.26 0.99 -18.54
CA PRO A 149 20.29 0.06 -18.05
C PRO A 149 20.18 -0.21 -16.54
N ALA A 150 19.52 0.63 -15.74
CA ALA A 150 19.46 0.43 -14.28
C ALA A 150 18.59 -0.76 -13.85
N PRO A 151 17.34 -0.93 -14.33
CA PRO A 151 16.57 -2.17 -14.14
C PRO A 151 17.37 -3.44 -14.50
N ARG A 152 18.06 -3.43 -15.65
CA ARG A 152 18.88 -4.56 -16.12
C ARG A 152 20.07 -4.86 -15.20
N ILE A 153 20.76 -3.85 -14.69
CA ILE A 153 21.87 -3.99 -13.72
C ILE A 153 21.38 -4.50 -12.37
N VAL A 154 20.23 -4.02 -11.87
CA VAL A 154 19.59 -4.52 -10.64
C VAL A 154 19.24 -6.00 -10.79
N ASP A 155 18.69 -6.42 -11.94
CA ASP A 155 18.35 -7.82 -12.22
C ASP A 155 19.56 -8.78 -12.25
N LEU A 156 20.78 -8.29 -12.51
CA LEU A 156 22.01 -9.08 -12.51
C LEU A 156 22.67 -9.18 -11.11
N LEU A 157 22.60 -8.08 -10.35
CA LEU A 157 23.35 -7.92 -9.10
C LEU A 157 22.51 -8.19 -7.84
N THR A 158 21.23 -7.81 -7.87
CA THR A 158 20.30 -7.80 -6.74
C THR A 158 18.89 -8.22 -7.22
N PRO A 159 18.69 -9.48 -7.64
CA PRO A 159 17.39 -9.94 -8.14
C PRO A 159 16.33 -9.78 -7.06
N ILE A 160 15.24 -9.08 -7.39
CA ILE A 160 14.18 -8.73 -6.42
C ILE A 160 13.07 -9.78 -6.49
N GLY A 161 12.61 -10.26 -5.34
CA GLY A 161 11.46 -11.16 -5.24
C GLY A 161 10.20 -10.49 -4.68
N LYS A 162 9.05 -11.06 -5.01
CA LYS A 162 7.77 -10.79 -4.35
C LYS A 162 7.91 -11.11 -2.86
N GLY A 163 7.91 -10.07 -2.03
CA GLY A 163 8.20 -10.13 -0.59
C GLY A 163 9.58 -9.65 -0.14
N GLN A 164 10.37 -9.00 -1.01
CA GLN A 164 11.71 -8.51 -0.65
C GLN A 164 11.68 -7.38 0.40
N ARG A 165 12.68 -7.36 1.29
CA ARG A 165 13.05 -6.22 2.14
C ARG A 165 14.38 -5.65 1.63
N GLY A 166 14.30 -4.76 0.65
CA GLY A 166 15.46 -4.17 -0.01
C GLY A 166 15.87 -2.82 0.59
N LEU A 167 17.17 -2.62 0.79
CA LEU A 167 17.77 -1.32 1.09
C LEU A 167 18.53 -0.81 -0.14
N ILE A 168 18.10 0.34 -0.68
CA ILE A 168 18.84 1.10 -1.69
C ILE A 168 19.73 2.10 -0.94
N VAL A 169 20.96 1.69 -0.68
CA VAL A 169 21.93 2.42 0.16
C VAL A 169 22.60 3.49 -0.71
N ALA A 170 22.26 4.75 -0.50
CA ALA A 170 22.55 5.83 -1.43
C ALA A 170 23.19 7.05 -0.75
N PRO A 171 24.47 7.35 -1.02
CA PRO A 171 25.04 8.66 -0.73
C PRO A 171 24.28 9.77 -1.47
N PRO A 172 24.20 11.00 -0.92
CA PRO A 172 23.63 12.15 -1.62
C PRO A 172 24.21 12.35 -3.04
N LYS A 173 23.35 12.75 -3.98
CA LYS A 173 23.67 13.03 -5.40
C LYS A 173 24.13 11.82 -6.25
N THR A 174 23.80 10.58 -5.87
CA THR A 174 24.17 9.36 -6.61
C THR A 174 23.12 8.84 -7.63
N GLY A 175 22.02 9.56 -7.85
CA GLY A 175 20.97 9.17 -8.81
C GLY A 175 19.78 8.38 -8.21
N LYS A 176 19.68 8.31 -6.88
CA LYS A 176 18.56 7.75 -6.08
C LYS A 176 17.18 7.87 -6.75
N THR A 177 16.74 9.10 -7.02
CA THR A 177 15.38 9.40 -7.50
C THR A 177 15.12 8.82 -8.89
N VAL A 178 16.10 8.95 -9.81
CA VAL A 178 16.02 8.39 -11.18
C VAL A 178 16.02 6.85 -11.16
N LEU A 179 16.79 6.24 -10.25
CA LEU A 179 16.75 4.79 -10.04
C LEU A 179 15.37 4.33 -9.56
N LEU A 180 14.77 5.00 -8.57
CA LEU A 180 13.42 4.68 -8.11
C LEU A 180 12.37 4.84 -9.21
N GLN A 181 12.44 5.90 -10.02
CA GLN A 181 11.56 6.08 -11.17
C GLN A 181 11.68 4.93 -12.18
N GLN A 182 12.90 4.47 -12.50
CA GLN A 182 13.11 3.36 -13.43
C GLN A 182 12.65 2.02 -12.84
N LEU A 183 12.81 1.79 -11.52
CA LEU A 183 12.25 0.63 -10.84
C LEU A 183 10.71 0.67 -10.81
N ALA A 184 10.12 1.83 -10.57
CA ALA A 184 8.67 2.04 -10.58
C ALA A 184 8.06 1.77 -11.96
N ALA A 185 8.68 2.30 -13.02
CA ALA A 185 8.27 2.06 -14.40
C ALA A 185 8.37 0.58 -14.78
N ALA A 186 9.50 -0.06 -14.45
CA ALA A 186 9.72 -1.49 -14.71
C ALA A 186 8.70 -2.39 -14.00
N VAL A 187 8.36 -2.10 -12.73
CA VAL A 187 7.30 -2.83 -12.01
C VAL A 187 5.94 -2.60 -12.65
N ALA A 188 5.60 -1.37 -13.03
CA ALA A 188 4.30 -1.06 -13.64
C ALA A 188 4.13 -1.60 -15.08
N GLU A 189 5.23 -1.88 -15.79
CA GLU A 189 5.24 -2.48 -17.14
C GLU A 189 5.25 -4.01 -17.09
N ASN A 190 6.19 -4.60 -16.34
CA ASN A 190 6.39 -6.05 -16.30
C ASN A 190 5.46 -6.77 -15.31
N HIS A 191 4.97 -6.06 -14.28
CA HIS A 191 4.20 -6.63 -13.18
C HIS A 191 2.92 -5.82 -12.87
N PRO A 192 2.01 -5.62 -13.85
CA PRO A 192 0.77 -4.86 -13.67
C PRO A 192 -0.22 -5.50 -12.67
N GLU A 193 0.00 -6.75 -12.26
CA GLU A 193 -0.72 -7.40 -11.16
C GLU A 193 -0.29 -6.92 -9.76
N CYS A 194 0.91 -6.33 -9.65
CA CYS A 194 1.42 -5.80 -8.38
C CYS A 194 0.85 -4.40 -8.11
N ARG A 195 0.29 -4.18 -6.91
CA ARG A 195 -0.09 -2.83 -6.47
C ARG A 195 1.17 -2.01 -6.16
N LEU A 196 1.60 -1.21 -7.12
CA LEU A 196 2.69 -0.25 -6.95
C LEU A 196 2.26 0.97 -6.12
N MET A 197 2.96 1.21 -5.02
CA MET A 197 2.84 2.38 -4.15
C MET A 197 4.22 3.04 -4.01
N VAL A 198 4.28 4.36 -4.12
CA VAL A 198 5.48 5.16 -3.84
C VAL A 198 5.17 6.06 -2.66
N VAL A 199 6.02 6.02 -1.63
CA VAL A 199 5.84 6.75 -0.37
C VAL A 199 7.02 7.69 -0.18
N LEU A 200 6.76 8.99 -0.29
CA LEU A 200 7.75 10.06 -0.22
C LEU A 200 7.65 10.79 1.13
N ILE A 201 8.74 10.81 1.89
CA ILE A 201 8.80 11.29 3.27
C ILE A 201 9.91 12.33 3.40
N ASP A 202 9.56 13.55 3.82
CA ASP A 202 10.50 14.67 4.05
C ASP A 202 11.33 15.01 2.79
N GLU A 203 10.76 14.76 1.62
CA GLU A 203 11.34 15.11 0.31
C GLU A 203 10.69 16.37 -0.26
N ARG A 204 11.23 16.89 -1.37
CA ARG A 204 10.88 18.22 -1.88
C ARG A 204 9.60 18.23 -2.74
N PRO A 205 8.78 19.31 -2.71
CA PRO A 205 7.56 19.41 -3.52
C PRO A 205 7.79 19.23 -5.03
N GLU A 206 8.92 19.69 -5.57
CA GLU A 206 9.28 19.50 -6.97
C GLU A 206 9.55 18.03 -7.31
N GLU A 207 10.32 17.32 -6.47
CA GLU A 207 10.62 15.89 -6.64
C GLU A 207 9.35 15.01 -6.48
N VAL A 208 8.46 15.39 -5.56
CA VAL A 208 7.13 14.78 -5.41
C VAL A 208 6.26 14.98 -6.66
N THR A 209 6.33 16.16 -7.28
CA THR A 209 5.58 16.49 -8.50
C THR A 209 6.13 15.75 -9.72
N GLU A 210 7.45 15.59 -9.81
CA GLU A 210 8.11 14.78 -10.84
C GLU A 210 7.71 13.29 -10.70
N MET A 211 7.83 12.72 -9.50
CA MET A 211 7.45 11.32 -9.25
C MET A 211 5.98 11.03 -9.59
N ARG A 212 5.07 11.97 -9.29
CA ARG A 212 3.64 11.90 -9.64
C ARG A 212 3.35 11.93 -11.14
N ARG A 213 4.24 12.49 -11.95
CA ARG A 213 4.10 12.54 -13.42
C ARG A 213 4.76 11.33 -14.09
N SER A 214 5.84 10.81 -13.51
CA SER A 214 6.62 9.71 -14.08
C SER A 214 6.11 8.30 -13.71
N VAL A 215 5.44 8.13 -12.55
CA VAL A 215 5.07 6.79 -12.05
C VAL A 215 3.61 6.44 -12.31
N ARG A 216 3.39 5.31 -12.99
CA ARG A 216 2.08 4.65 -13.13
C ARG A 216 1.76 3.85 -11.85
N GLY A 217 1.41 4.54 -10.78
CA GLY A 217 1.15 3.94 -9.47
C GLY A 217 0.59 4.95 -8.46
N GLU A 218 0.43 4.51 -7.21
CA GLU A 218 -0.10 5.36 -6.14
C GLU A 218 1.03 6.13 -5.45
N VAL A 219 1.10 7.46 -5.65
CA VAL A 219 2.19 8.31 -5.12
C VAL A 219 1.75 9.15 -3.92
N LEU A 220 2.02 8.60 -2.74
CA LEU A 220 1.75 9.18 -1.42
C LEU A 220 2.95 10.05 -0.99
N ALA A 221 2.69 11.24 -0.42
CA ALA A 221 3.76 12.17 -0.08
C ALA A 221 3.46 13.05 1.15
N SER A 222 4.45 13.16 2.04
CA SER A 222 4.54 14.18 3.09
C SER A 222 5.86 14.92 2.91
N THR A 223 5.78 16.14 2.40
CA THR A 223 6.92 17.02 2.08
C THR A 223 7.58 17.61 3.33
N PHE A 224 8.80 18.13 3.19
CA PHE A 224 9.62 18.62 4.32
C PHE A 224 9.02 19.80 5.13
N ASP A 225 7.97 20.46 4.63
CA ASP A 225 7.20 21.48 5.34
C ASP A 225 6.32 20.91 6.47
N ARG A 226 6.22 19.58 6.58
CA ARG A 226 5.28 18.89 7.48
C ARG A 226 5.92 18.43 8.79
N PRO A 227 5.16 18.42 9.90
CA PRO A 227 5.66 17.92 11.18
C PRO A 227 5.93 16.41 11.10
N ALA A 228 6.93 15.96 11.86
CA ALA A 228 7.34 14.55 11.92
C ALA A 228 6.19 13.55 12.18
N LYS A 229 5.14 13.98 12.90
CA LYS A 229 3.94 13.15 13.16
C LYS A 229 3.12 12.88 11.87
N GLU A 230 3.06 13.81 10.92
CA GLU A 230 2.42 13.59 9.60
C GLU A 230 3.24 12.61 8.75
N HIS A 231 4.57 12.68 8.79
CA HIS A 231 5.45 11.72 8.11
C HIS A 231 5.21 10.28 8.60
N ILE A 232 5.18 10.09 9.93
CA ILE A 232 4.96 8.80 10.57
C ILE A 232 3.57 8.26 10.22
N ALA A 233 2.52 9.07 10.42
CA ALA A 233 1.14 8.67 10.13
C ALA A 233 0.95 8.24 8.67
N LEU A 234 1.53 8.98 7.72
CA LEU A 234 1.46 8.63 6.29
C LEU A 234 2.15 7.28 6.01
N ALA A 235 3.37 7.09 6.53
CA ALA A 235 4.12 5.85 6.30
C ALA A 235 3.45 4.63 6.93
N GLU A 236 2.96 4.76 8.17
CA GLU A 236 2.25 3.67 8.85
C GLU A 236 0.91 3.35 8.18
N LEU A 237 0.13 4.35 7.74
CA LEU A 237 -1.13 4.11 7.05
C LEU A 237 -0.93 3.49 5.65
N ALA A 238 0.12 3.88 4.93
CA ALA A 238 0.51 3.26 3.66
C ALA A 238 0.89 1.78 3.82
N VAL A 239 1.58 1.42 4.90
CA VAL A 239 1.97 0.03 5.18
C VAL A 239 0.81 -0.78 5.76
N GLU A 240 -0.06 -0.22 6.61
CA GLU A 240 -1.30 -0.91 7.00
C GLU A 240 -2.22 -1.13 5.81
N ARG A 241 -2.31 -0.18 4.87
CA ARG A 241 -3.02 -0.38 3.60
C ARG A 241 -2.50 -1.58 2.84
N ALA A 242 -1.17 -1.65 2.64
CA ALA A 242 -0.55 -2.77 1.94
C ALA A 242 -0.82 -4.11 2.64
N LYS A 243 -0.80 -4.15 3.98
CA LYS A 243 -1.17 -5.35 4.75
C LYS A 243 -2.61 -5.80 4.50
N ARG A 244 -3.58 -4.87 4.42
CA ARG A 244 -4.98 -5.21 4.08
C ARG A 244 -5.12 -5.82 2.67
N LEU A 245 -4.26 -5.44 1.72
CA LEU A 245 -4.25 -6.01 0.37
C LEU A 245 -3.61 -7.41 0.32
N VAL A 246 -2.52 -7.62 1.07
CA VAL A 246 -1.90 -8.95 1.20
C VAL A 246 -2.83 -9.95 1.90
N GLU A 247 -3.62 -9.50 2.89
CA GLU A 247 -4.72 -10.27 3.51
C GLU A 247 -5.84 -10.66 2.53
N HIS A 248 -5.87 -10.07 1.33
CA HIS A 248 -6.76 -10.41 0.21
C HIS A 248 -6.02 -11.08 -0.97
N GLY A 249 -4.81 -11.61 -0.74
CA GLY A 249 -4.05 -12.35 -1.75
C GLY A 249 -3.27 -11.49 -2.76
N GLN A 250 -3.25 -10.16 -2.61
CA GLN A 250 -2.61 -9.27 -3.59
C GLN A 250 -1.12 -9.05 -3.31
N ASP A 251 -0.32 -9.00 -4.38
CA ASP A 251 1.06 -8.52 -4.32
C ASP A 251 1.10 -6.98 -4.28
N VAL A 252 1.91 -6.45 -3.38
CA VAL A 252 2.12 -5.01 -3.18
C VAL A 252 3.60 -4.69 -3.25
N VAL A 253 3.97 -3.64 -3.98
CA VAL A 253 5.34 -3.13 -4.07
C VAL A 253 5.36 -1.70 -3.55
N ILE A 254 6.00 -1.48 -2.41
CA ILE A 254 6.25 -0.14 -1.85
C ILE A 254 7.67 0.30 -2.19
N LEU A 255 7.79 1.46 -2.82
CA LEU A 255 9.04 2.22 -2.94
C LEU A 255 9.02 3.35 -1.90
N LEU A 256 9.88 3.27 -0.88
CA LEU A 256 9.92 4.22 0.24
C LEU A 256 11.14 5.14 0.13
N ASP A 257 10.92 6.45 -0.01
CA ASP A 257 11.97 7.45 -0.13
C ASP A 257 11.80 8.57 0.92
N SER A 258 12.49 8.55 2.08
CA SER A 258 13.48 7.56 2.52
C SER A 258 13.22 7.03 3.94
N LEU A 259 13.71 5.82 4.19
CA LEU A 259 13.61 5.19 5.50
C LEU A 259 14.52 5.88 6.53
N THR A 260 15.65 6.46 6.11
CA THR A 260 16.48 7.33 6.98
C THR A 260 15.72 8.58 7.43
N ARG A 261 14.98 9.24 6.52
CA ARG A 261 14.12 10.38 6.88
C ARG A 261 12.96 9.96 7.82
N LEU A 262 12.37 8.77 7.61
CA LEU A 262 11.40 8.21 8.56
C LEU A 262 12.01 7.92 9.95
N CYS A 263 13.24 7.41 10.04
CA CYS A 263 13.94 7.26 11.31
C CYS A 263 14.16 8.60 12.02
N ARG A 264 14.58 9.64 11.28
CA ARG A 264 14.68 11.01 11.80
C ARG A 264 13.33 11.53 12.32
N ALA A 265 12.24 11.27 11.59
CA ALA A 265 10.89 11.65 12.02
C ALA A 265 10.50 10.98 13.35
N HIS A 266 10.72 9.67 13.49
CA HIS A 266 10.48 8.96 14.76
C HIS A 266 11.40 9.46 15.89
N ASN A 267 12.66 9.79 15.60
CA ASN A 267 13.60 10.34 16.59
C ASN A 267 13.16 11.72 17.09
N ASN A 268 12.72 12.60 16.19
CA ASN A 268 12.24 13.94 16.50
C ASN A 268 10.84 13.93 17.15
N ALA A 269 10.11 12.81 17.07
CA ALA A 269 8.80 12.61 17.71
C ALA A 269 8.88 11.83 19.04
N ALA A 270 10.05 11.27 19.38
CA ALA A 270 10.29 10.63 20.68
C ALA A 270 10.38 11.69 21.79
N ALA A 271 9.86 11.37 22.97
CA ALA A 271 10.00 12.24 24.14
C ALA A 271 11.40 12.06 24.76
N SER A 272 12.05 13.17 25.13
CA SER A 272 13.47 13.27 25.52
C SER A 272 13.85 12.65 26.87
N GLY A 273 13.25 11.52 27.26
CA GLY A 273 13.49 10.79 28.51
C GLY A 273 13.96 9.35 28.33
N GLY A 274 14.22 8.90 27.10
CA GLY A 274 14.78 7.57 26.83
C GLY A 274 16.30 7.49 26.98
N ARG A 275 16.86 6.31 26.72
CA ARG A 275 18.32 6.12 26.67
C ARG A 275 18.83 6.55 25.31
N THR A 276 19.58 7.64 25.27
CA THR A 276 20.27 8.13 24.08
C THR A 276 21.42 7.19 23.70
N LEU A 277 21.45 6.79 22.43
CA LEU A 277 22.45 5.93 21.80
C LEU A 277 23.43 6.77 20.97
N SER A 278 24.38 6.10 20.32
CA SER A 278 25.39 6.75 19.48
C SER A 278 24.74 7.67 18.43
N GLY A 279 25.34 8.85 18.23
CA GLY A 279 24.84 9.86 17.30
C GLY A 279 23.64 10.68 17.78
N GLY A 280 23.15 10.49 19.01
CA GLY A 280 21.99 11.24 19.54
C GLY A 280 20.64 10.60 19.22
N VAL A 281 20.63 9.28 19.01
CA VAL A 281 19.42 8.51 18.65
C VAL A 281 18.73 7.98 19.89
N ASP A 282 17.42 8.20 20.04
CA ASP A 282 16.64 7.58 21.11
C ASP A 282 16.40 6.08 20.83
N ALA A 283 16.59 5.23 21.84
CA ALA A 283 16.46 3.78 21.70
C ALA A 283 15.06 3.30 21.23
N ALA A 284 13.99 4.05 21.52
CA ALA A 284 12.64 3.73 21.07
C ALA A 284 12.35 4.21 19.64
N ALA A 285 13.07 5.23 19.14
CA ALA A 285 12.86 5.81 17.81
C ALA A 285 12.96 4.77 16.67
N LEU A 286 13.84 3.78 16.81
CA LEU A 286 14.02 2.73 15.82
C LEU A 286 12.93 1.64 15.82
N HIS A 287 12.07 1.56 16.84
CA HIS A 287 11.04 0.51 16.92
C HIS A 287 10.02 0.62 15.78
N GLY A 288 9.50 1.83 15.51
CA GLY A 288 8.56 2.10 14.42
C GLY A 288 9.13 1.75 13.04
N PRO A 289 10.28 2.33 12.63
CA PRO A 289 10.92 2.05 11.36
C PRO A 289 11.29 0.57 11.16
N LYS A 290 11.81 -0.12 12.20
CA LYS A 290 12.10 -1.56 12.12
C LYS A 290 10.83 -2.40 11.97
N ARG A 291 9.75 -2.08 12.70
CA ARG A 291 8.44 -2.73 12.57
C ARG A 291 7.81 -2.51 11.19
N LEU A 292 7.98 -1.32 10.62
CA LEU A 292 7.49 -0.96 9.30
C LEU A 292 8.27 -1.66 8.19
N PHE A 293 9.60 -1.59 8.22
CA PHE A 293 10.46 -2.23 7.21
C PHE A 293 10.42 -3.77 7.31
N GLY A 294 10.39 -4.30 8.53
CA GLY A 294 10.22 -5.72 8.82
C GLY A 294 8.87 -6.31 8.41
N ALA A 295 7.87 -5.47 8.08
CA ALA A 295 6.57 -5.94 7.61
C ALA A 295 6.63 -6.59 6.22
N ALA A 296 7.62 -6.27 5.38
CA ALA A 296 7.72 -6.85 4.04
C ALA A 296 8.16 -8.33 4.06
N ARG A 297 7.40 -9.17 3.36
CA ARG A 297 7.54 -10.64 3.27
C ARG A 297 6.63 -11.20 2.18
N LEU A 298 6.91 -12.43 1.76
CA LEU A 298 5.92 -13.30 1.12
C LEU A 298 5.07 -13.94 2.23
N ALA A 299 3.75 -14.00 2.07
CA ALA A 299 2.87 -14.87 2.87
C ALA A 299 2.67 -16.21 2.15
N GLU A 300 2.43 -17.29 2.88
CA GLU A 300 2.05 -18.58 2.28
C GLU A 300 0.54 -18.64 1.94
N GLU A 301 -0.29 -18.00 2.78
CA GLU A 301 -1.75 -18.01 2.73
C GLU A 301 -2.33 -16.70 2.16
N GLY A 302 -1.49 -15.87 1.54
CA GLY A 302 -1.84 -14.55 1.03
C GLY A 302 -0.91 -14.08 -0.09
N GLY A 303 -0.90 -12.78 -0.37
CA GLY A 303 0.02 -12.19 -1.35
C GLY A 303 1.41 -11.89 -0.77
N SER A 304 2.15 -10.98 -1.40
CA SER A 304 3.42 -10.47 -0.86
C SER A 304 3.41 -8.97 -0.59
N LEU A 305 4.12 -8.56 0.47
CA LEU A 305 4.50 -7.17 0.68
C LEU A 305 5.98 -7.03 0.36
N THR A 306 6.29 -6.42 -0.78
CA THR A 306 7.65 -6.03 -1.17
C THR A 306 7.88 -4.59 -0.75
N LEU A 307 9.00 -4.29 -0.07
CA LEU A 307 9.36 -2.92 0.32
C LEU A 307 10.83 -2.66 -0.03
N LEU A 308 11.04 -1.74 -0.96
CA LEU A 308 12.35 -1.22 -1.36
C LEU A 308 12.49 0.19 -0.76
N ALA A 309 13.32 0.31 0.27
CA ALA A 309 13.54 1.54 0.99
C ALA A 309 14.88 2.16 0.62
N THR A 310 14.93 3.47 0.37
CA THR A 310 16.21 4.18 0.30
C THR A 310 16.76 4.43 1.70
N ALA A 311 18.06 4.28 1.86
CA ALA A 311 18.79 4.61 3.08
C ALA A 311 19.95 5.55 2.73
N LEU A 312 19.97 6.72 3.35
CA LEU A 312 21.04 7.70 3.17
C LEU A 312 22.26 7.32 4.02
N VAL A 313 23.45 7.38 3.42
CA VAL A 313 24.75 7.14 4.06
C VAL A 313 25.75 8.22 3.61
N GLU A 314 26.92 8.29 4.26
CA GLU A 314 27.95 9.29 3.96
C GLU A 314 27.42 10.75 4.01
N THR A 315 26.45 11.01 4.88
CA THR A 315 25.80 12.32 5.07
C THR A 315 26.55 13.24 6.04
N GLY A 316 27.50 12.69 6.80
CA GLY A 316 28.16 13.34 7.93
C GLY A 316 27.39 13.22 9.26
N SER A 317 26.20 12.64 9.24
CA SER A 317 25.36 12.43 10.44
C SER A 317 25.61 11.06 11.06
N ARG A 318 26.23 11.02 12.25
CA ARG A 318 26.39 9.80 13.05
C ARG A 318 25.04 9.11 13.36
N ALA A 319 23.94 9.87 13.43
CA ALA A 319 22.61 9.31 13.58
C ALA A 319 22.15 8.54 12.34
N ASP A 320 22.44 9.04 11.13
CA ASP A 320 22.09 8.35 9.88
C ASP A 320 22.90 7.06 9.73
N ASP A 321 24.20 7.10 10.05
CA ASP A 321 25.08 5.92 10.02
C ASP A 321 24.60 4.85 11.03
N TYR A 322 24.16 5.27 12.23
CA TYR A 322 23.59 4.37 13.23
C TYR A 322 22.22 3.81 12.80
N PHE A 323 21.32 4.63 12.25
CA PHE A 323 20.06 4.16 11.67
C PHE A 323 20.31 3.12 10.56
N PHE A 324 21.33 3.34 9.72
CA PHE A 324 21.63 2.44 8.62
C PHE A 324 22.06 1.04 9.07
N GLU A 325 23.07 0.91 9.94
CA GLU A 325 23.55 -0.40 10.39
C GLU A 325 22.47 -1.15 11.20
N GLU A 326 21.64 -0.44 11.98
CA GLU A 326 20.51 -1.03 12.70
C GLU A 326 19.42 -1.58 11.75
N LEU A 327 19.16 -0.92 10.62
CA LEU A 327 18.17 -1.36 9.61
C LEU A 327 18.71 -2.46 8.68
N LYS A 328 20.00 -2.44 8.37
CA LYS A 328 20.73 -3.45 7.57
C LYS A 328 20.58 -4.88 8.13
N SER A 329 20.46 -5.00 9.46
CA SER A 329 20.12 -6.27 10.14
C SER A 329 18.78 -6.87 9.65
N THR A 330 17.79 -6.02 9.36
CA THR A 330 16.39 -6.37 9.07
C THR A 330 16.16 -6.67 7.57
N GLY A 331 16.98 -6.07 6.70
CA GLY A 331 16.92 -6.25 5.25
C GLY A 331 17.38 -7.64 4.78
N ASN A 332 16.96 -8.02 3.57
CA ASN A 332 17.43 -9.24 2.89
C ASN A 332 17.96 -8.98 1.46
N MET A 333 17.94 -7.73 0.99
CA MET A 333 18.64 -7.25 -0.20
C MET A 333 19.31 -5.90 0.11
N GLU A 334 20.53 -5.70 -0.38
CA GLU A 334 21.23 -4.42 -0.36
C GLU A 334 21.66 -4.06 -1.79
N LEU A 335 21.27 -2.89 -2.27
CA LEU A 335 21.72 -2.28 -3.51
C LEU A 335 22.45 -0.99 -3.16
N ARG A 336 23.78 -0.97 -3.30
CA ARG A 336 24.61 0.17 -2.90
C ARG A 336 24.95 1.06 -4.09
N LEU A 337 24.73 2.36 -3.93
CA LEU A 337 25.19 3.38 -4.87
C LEU A 337 26.51 4.00 -4.42
N ASP A 338 27.29 4.46 -5.38
CA ASP A 338 28.71 4.78 -5.22
C ASP A 338 28.99 6.22 -5.65
N ARG A 339 29.57 6.99 -4.73
CA ARG A 339 29.86 8.42 -4.92
C ARG A 339 30.96 8.67 -5.96
N VAL A 340 31.92 7.75 -6.11
CA VAL A 340 33.03 7.88 -7.08
C VAL A 340 32.51 7.62 -8.50
N LEU A 341 31.66 6.61 -8.69
CA LEU A 341 30.98 6.36 -9.96
C LEU A 341 30.07 7.51 -10.38
N ALA A 342 29.26 8.04 -9.45
CA ALA A 342 28.40 9.21 -9.71
C ALA A 342 29.23 10.46 -10.06
N GLY A 343 30.36 10.70 -9.38
CA GLY A 343 31.30 11.77 -9.69
C GLY A 343 31.93 11.64 -11.08
N LYS A 344 32.27 10.42 -11.51
CA LYS A 344 32.69 10.09 -12.88
C LYS A 344 31.53 10.06 -13.91
N ARG A 345 30.32 10.47 -13.51
CA ARG A 345 29.07 10.44 -14.31
C ARG A 345 28.68 9.06 -14.84
N VAL A 346 29.12 7.98 -14.18
CA VAL A 346 28.80 6.60 -14.56
C VAL A 346 27.46 6.20 -13.94
N TYR A 347 26.41 6.13 -14.78
CA TYR A 347 25.05 5.78 -14.34
C TYR A 347 24.54 4.49 -15.01
N PRO A 348 23.84 3.60 -14.27
CA PRO A 348 23.63 3.61 -12.82
C PRO A 348 24.94 3.47 -12.01
N ALA A 349 25.07 4.26 -10.94
CA ALA A 349 26.27 4.32 -10.11
C ALA A 349 26.30 3.19 -9.05
N VAL A 350 26.09 1.93 -9.45
CA VAL A 350 25.92 0.79 -8.52
C VAL A 350 27.25 0.13 -8.18
N ASN A 351 27.57 0.02 -6.88
CA ASN A 351 28.70 -0.76 -6.41
C ASN A 351 28.37 -2.26 -6.48
N ALA A 352 28.83 -2.92 -7.54
CA ALA A 352 28.51 -4.33 -7.82
C ALA A 352 29.14 -5.36 -6.86
N VAL A 353 30.08 -4.94 -6.01
CA VAL A 353 30.75 -5.81 -5.03
C VAL A 353 30.05 -5.76 -3.66
N ALA A 354 29.57 -4.58 -3.27
CA ALA A 354 28.85 -4.37 -2.01
C ALA A 354 27.33 -4.56 -2.12
N SER A 355 26.81 -4.84 -3.31
CA SER A 355 25.39 -5.12 -3.56
C SER A 355 25.12 -6.63 -3.64
N GLY A 356 23.98 -7.09 -3.15
CA GLY A 356 23.57 -8.49 -3.23
C GLY A 356 22.17 -8.78 -2.67
N THR A 357 21.73 -10.03 -2.78
CA THR A 357 20.45 -10.51 -2.25
C THR A 357 20.61 -11.85 -1.55
N ARG A 358 20.07 -11.97 -0.33
CA ARG A 358 20.11 -13.21 0.46
C ARG A 358 19.12 -14.22 -0.14
N ARG A 359 19.54 -15.49 -0.25
CA ARG A 359 18.77 -16.58 -0.87
C ARG A 359 18.42 -16.36 -2.36
N GLU A 360 19.30 -15.70 -3.12
CA GLU A 360 19.11 -15.45 -4.57
C GLU A 360 18.88 -16.72 -5.41
N GLU A 361 19.31 -17.89 -4.93
CA GLU A 361 19.07 -19.18 -5.57
C GLU A 361 17.59 -19.62 -5.55
N LEU A 362 16.73 -18.90 -4.82
CA LEU A 362 15.27 -19.04 -4.88
C LEU A 362 14.61 -18.14 -5.95
N LEU A 363 15.38 -17.26 -6.60
CA LEU A 363 14.90 -16.26 -7.57
C LEU A 363 15.56 -16.38 -8.95
N LEU A 364 16.67 -17.11 -9.07
CA LEU A 364 17.42 -17.33 -10.30
C LEU A 364 17.43 -18.82 -10.67
N THR A 365 17.30 -19.13 -11.96
CA THR A 365 17.57 -20.49 -12.45
C THR A 365 19.03 -20.90 -12.18
N PRO A 366 19.36 -22.21 -12.06
CA PRO A 366 20.74 -22.64 -11.82
C PRO A 366 21.75 -22.12 -12.86
N ALA A 367 21.33 -21.97 -14.12
CA ALA A 367 22.14 -21.41 -15.20
C ALA A 367 22.37 -19.89 -15.07
N GLU A 368 21.31 -19.11 -14.78
CA GLU A 368 21.44 -17.68 -14.46
C GLU A 368 22.35 -17.49 -13.23
N LEU A 369 22.12 -18.25 -12.15
CA LEU A 369 22.86 -18.17 -10.91
C LEU A 369 24.36 -18.47 -11.09
N ALA A 370 24.71 -19.50 -11.88
CA ALA A 370 26.10 -19.79 -12.23
C ALA A 370 26.73 -18.64 -13.04
N ALA A 371 25.98 -18.01 -13.94
CA ALA A 371 26.46 -16.92 -14.78
C ALA A 371 26.61 -15.59 -14.00
N THR A 372 25.65 -15.20 -13.15
CA THR A 372 25.76 -14.01 -12.29
C THR A 372 26.88 -14.16 -11.26
N ARG A 373 27.09 -15.37 -10.71
CA ARG A 373 28.23 -15.68 -9.83
C ARG A 373 29.58 -15.71 -10.55
N ARG A 374 29.63 -15.93 -11.87
CA ARG A 374 30.85 -15.69 -12.68
C ARG A 374 31.07 -14.19 -12.88
N LEU A 375 30.02 -13.46 -13.29
CA LEU A 375 30.07 -12.00 -13.49
C LEU A 375 30.55 -11.27 -12.22
N ARG A 376 29.94 -11.51 -11.05
CA ARG A 376 30.35 -10.86 -9.80
C ARG A 376 31.77 -11.22 -9.34
N ARG A 377 32.32 -12.38 -9.75
CA ARG A 377 33.73 -12.69 -9.52
C ARG A 377 34.64 -11.83 -10.39
N ALA A 378 34.34 -11.71 -11.68
CA ALA A 378 35.11 -10.85 -12.59
C ALA A 378 35.07 -9.37 -12.18
N LEU A 379 33.92 -8.88 -11.70
CA LEU A 379 33.77 -7.51 -11.19
C LEU A 379 34.54 -7.23 -9.89
N ARG A 380 35.01 -8.28 -9.18
CA ARG A 380 35.84 -8.15 -7.97
C ARG A 380 37.35 -8.15 -8.23
N THR A 381 37.78 -8.61 -9.41
CA THR A 381 39.20 -8.82 -9.72
C THR A 381 39.76 -7.67 -10.57
N GLY A 382 40.06 -6.53 -9.92
CA GLY A 382 40.72 -5.36 -10.52
C GLY A 382 40.02 -4.04 -10.20
N ASP A 383 40.28 -2.99 -10.99
CA ASP A 383 39.72 -1.65 -10.76
C ASP A 383 38.19 -1.61 -11.01
N GLY A 384 37.42 -1.68 -9.92
CA GLY A 384 35.96 -1.83 -9.95
C GLY A 384 35.20 -0.82 -10.85
N PRO A 385 35.55 0.48 -10.85
CA PRO A 385 34.91 1.46 -11.72
C PRO A 385 35.04 1.16 -13.22
N ALA A 386 36.22 0.73 -13.68
CA ALA A 386 36.44 0.38 -15.09
C ALA A 386 35.65 -0.89 -15.48
N HIS A 387 35.58 -1.87 -14.58
CA HIS A 387 34.79 -3.08 -14.80
C HIS A 387 33.27 -2.81 -14.87
N LEU A 388 32.73 -1.89 -14.07
CA LEU A 388 31.33 -1.48 -14.22
C LEU A 388 31.09 -0.74 -15.54
N GLN A 389 32.00 0.15 -15.97
CA GLN A 389 31.89 0.82 -17.26
C GLN A 389 31.83 -0.19 -18.42
N SER A 390 32.72 -1.20 -18.43
CA SER A 390 32.70 -2.29 -19.41
C SER A 390 31.41 -3.12 -19.37
N LEU A 391 30.87 -3.41 -18.18
CA LEU A 391 29.57 -4.07 -18.05
C LEU A 391 28.44 -3.21 -18.61
N LEU A 392 28.42 -1.91 -18.34
CA LEU A 392 27.40 -0.98 -18.83
C LEU A 392 27.45 -0.81 -20.35
N GLU A 393 28.62 -0.86 -20.98
CA GLU A 393 28.74 -0.96 -22.44
C GLU A 393 28.13 -2.27 -22.97
N LYS A 394 28.45 -3.41 -22.36
CA LYS A 394 27.91 -4.72 -22.78
C LYS A 394 26.40 -4.83 -22.57
N VAL A 395 25.86 -4.24 -21.50
CA VAL A 395 24.41 -4.06 -21.30
C VAL A 395 23.81 -3.23 -22.45
N ARG A 396 24.37 -2.05 -22.76
CA ARG A 396 23.87 -1.19 -23.86
C ARG A 396 23.99 -1.81 -25.26
N ARG A 397 24.96 -2.71 -25.48
CA ARG A 397 25.18 -3.43 -26.75
C ARG A 397 24.41 -4.76 -26.85
N THR A 398 23.64 -5.16 -25.83
CA THR A 398 22.84 -6.40 -25.84
C THR A 398 21.35 -6.07 -25.69
N PRO A 399 20.43 -6.81 -26.34
CA PRO A 399 19.00 -6.57 -26.19
C PRO A 399 18.50 -6.92 -24.77
N ASP A 400 19.01 -8.01 -24.20
CA ASP A 400 18.54 -8.60 -22.95
C ASP A 400 19.68 -9.24 -22.14
N ASN A 401 19.44 -9.47 -20.85
CA ASN A 401 20.40 -10.04 -19.91
C ASN A 401 20.68 -11.51 -20.18
N ALA A 402 19.76 -12.28 -20.77
CA ALA A 402 20.03 -13.66 -21.15
C ALA A 402 21.06 -13.74 -22.28
N THR A 403 21.00 -12.82 -23.25
CA THR A 403 21.96 -12.64 -24.34
C THR A 403 23.31 -12.20 -23.80
N LEU A 404 23.34 -11.22 -22.88
CA LEU A 404 24.55 -10.82 -22.17
C LEU A 404 25.21 -11.98 -21.41
N LEU A 405 24.43 -12.74 -20.63
CA LEU A 405 24.93 -13.86 -19.85
C LEU A 405 25.37 -15.04 -20.72
N ARG A 406 24.81 -15.22 -21.93
CA ARG A 406 25.33 -16.15 -22.95
C ARG A 406 26.67 -15.68 -23.52
N GLN A 407 26.78 -14.44 -23.99
CA GLN A 407 28.04 -13.90 -24.54
C GLN A 407 29.19 -13.99 -23.53
N LEU A 408 28.91 -13.66 -22.26
CA LEU A 408 29.89 -13.77 -21.16
C LEU A 408 30.31 -15.21 -20.83
N GLN A 409 29.54 -16.23 -21.22
CA GLN A 409 29.98 -17.63 -21.09
C GLN A 409 31.02 -18.00 -22.15
N HIS A 410 30.86 -17.54 -23.38
CA HIS A 410 31.79 -17.82 -24.48
C HIS A 410 33.08 -16.98 -24.45
N THR A 411 33.12 -15.90 -23.66
CA THR A 411 34.31 -15.03 -23.53
C THR A 411 35.20 -15.39 -22.33
N ALA A 412 34.78 -16.32 -21.47
CA ALA A 412 35.63 -16.83 -20.41
C ALA A 412 36.56 -17.91 -20.99
N PRO A 413 37.89 -17.85 -20.80
CA PRO A 413 38.75 -18.97 -21.14
C PRO A 413 38.33 -20.21 -20.34
N GLY A 414 38.43 -21.38 -20.96
CA GLY A 414 38.19 -22.66 -20.29
C GLY A 414 39.14 -22.86 -19.11
N VAL A 415 38.62 -23.48 -18.06
CA VAL A 415 39.36 -24.09 -16.95
C VAL A 415 39.28 -25.60 -17.12
#